data_AF-A0A3B8KD04-F1
#
_entry.id   AF-A0A3B8KD04-F1
#
_cell.length_a   1.000
_cell.length_b   1.000
_cell.length_c   1.000
_cell.angle_alpha   90.00
_cell.angle_beta   90.00
_cell.angle_gamma   90.00
#
_symmetry.space_group_name_H-M   'P 1'
#
loop_
_entity.id
_entity.type
_entity.pdbx_description
1 polymer ?
#
loop_
_entity_poly.entity_id
_entity_poly.type
_entity_poly.pdbx_seq_one_letter_code
_entity_poly.pdbx_strand_id
1 'polypeptide(L)'
;KAAQCDVTNSYADPQSLGSDRWLAMIAARQLCKGPLAVIDCGTAITCDALSAEGVFLGGVISAGPETAAQALLSKAAHLDLDEIRYAGVTNTDTSSAVGSGSLVFAVGGIERVLTELRGRLGEEFQVLMTGGWAETLTPLMTVDAVVYPDLVLQGIQIAAGQEA
;
A
#
# COMPACT_ATOMS: atom_id res chain seq x y z
N LYS A 1 -10.50 11.96 -12.92
CA LYS A 1 -10.61 11.85 -14.40
C LYS A 1 -10.81 10.38 -14.76
N ALA A 2 -11.50 10.06 -15.87
CA ALA A 2 -11.67 8.66 -16.27
C ALA A 2 -10.39 8.04 -16.85
N ALA A 3 -9.51 8.84 -17.46
CA ALA A 3 -8.18 8.40 -17.90
C ALA A 3 -7.17 9.57 -17.90
N GLN A 4 -5.88 9.28 -17.68
CA GLN A 4 -4.75 10.21 -17.73
C GLN A 4 -3.42 9.42 -17.74
N CYS A 5 -2.42 9.87 -18.49
CA CYS A 5 -1.04 9.34 -18.44
C CYS A 5 -0.95 7.80 -18.51
N ASP A 6 -1.65 7.22 -19.49
CA ASP A 6 -1.76 5.76 -19.71
C ASP A 6 -2.47 4.97 -18.60
N VAL A 7 -3.16 5.64 -17.70
CA VAL A 7 -3.98 5.02 -16.65
C VAL A 7 -5.46 5.32 -16.90
N THR A 8 -6.31 4.31 -16.80
CA THR A 8 -7.77 4.41 -16.88
C THR A 8 -8.39 3.99 -15.54
N ASN A 9 -9.32 4.80 -15.02
CA ASN A 9 -9.99 4.56 -13.74
C ASN A 9 -11.26 3.72 -13.94
N SER A 10 -11.35 2.54 -13.32
CA SER A 10 -12.54 1.68 -13.38
C SER A 10 -13.55 1.88 -12.23
N TYR A 11 -13.35 2.86 -11.34
CA TYR A 11 -14.36 3.18 -10.33
C TYR A 11 -15.68 3.57 -10.99
N ALA A 12 -16.80 3.12 -10.40
CA ALA A 12 -18.14 3.51 -10.85
C ALA A 12 -18.33 5.04 -10.83
N ASP A 13 -17.76 5.69 -9.80
CA ASP A 13 -17.57 7.14 -9.77
C ASP A 13 -16.06 7.47 -9.71
N PRO A 14 -15.44 7.83 -10.84
CA PRO A 14 -14.01 8.18 -10.90
C PRO A 14 -13.60 9.37 -10.03
N GLN A 15 -14.55 10.21 -9.56
CA GLN A 15 -14.23 11.35 -8.69
C GLN A 15 -14.04 10.95 -7.23
N SER A 16 -14.57 9.78 -6.83
CA SER A 16 -14.45 9.26 -5.47
C SER A 16 -13.09 8.62 -5.15
N LEU A 17 -12.26 8.40 -6.17
CA LEU A 17 -10.90 7.89 -5.98
C LEU A 17 -10.00 8.99 -5.41
N GLY A 18 -9.28 8.67 -4.32
CA GLY A 18 -8.28 9.56 -3.72
C GLY A 18 -7.22 9.99 -4.74
N SER A 19 -6.86 11.27 -4.72
CA SER A 19 -5.88 11.83 -5.65
C SER A 19 -4.48 11.24 -5.47
N ASP A 20 -4.11 10.93 -4.23
CA ASP A 20 -2.87 10.24 -3.85
C ASP A 20 -2.74 8.88 -4.55
N ARG A 21 -3.76 8.01 -4.45
CA ARG A 21 -3.81 6.70 -5.11
C ARG A 21 -3.75 6.85 -6.63
N TRP A 22 -4.48 7.82 -7.18
CA TRP A 22 -4.47 8.09 -8.61
C TRP A 22 -3.07 8.47 -9.13
N LEU A 23 -2.38 9.37 -8.41
CA LEU A 23 -1.06 9.84 -8.76
C LEU A 23 0.00 8.74 -8.60
N ALA A 24 -0.09 7.92 -7.55
CA ALA A 24 0.77 6.76 -7.34
C ALA A 24 0.66 5.77 -8.51
N MET A 25 -0.56 5.49 -8.99
CA MET A 25 -0.76 4.63 -10.16
C MET A 25 -0.22 5.22 -11.46
N ILE A 26 -0.35 6.54 -11.66
CA ILE A 26 0.25 7.22 -12.81
C ILE A 26 1.77 7.04 -12.82
N ALA A 27 2.43 7.25 -11.68
CA ALA A 27 3.87 7.04 -11.57
C ALA A 27 4.26 5.57 -11.79
N ALA A 28 3.56 4.64 -11.13
CA ALA A 28 3.77 3.21 -11.28
C ALA A 28 3.66 2.76 -12.74
N ARG A 29 2.73 3.32 -13.50
CA ARG A 29 2.55 3.02 -14.93
C ARG A 29 3.72 3.50 -15.80
N GLN A 30 4.46 4.51 -15.38
CA GLN A 30 5.66 4.95 -16.08
C GLN A 30 6.88 4.10 -15.71
N LEU A 31 6.94 3.58 -14.49
CA LEU A 31 8.00 2.67 -14.03
C LEU A 31 7.85 1.24 -14.62
N CYS A 32 6.61 0.77 -14.78
CA CYS A 32 6.32 -0.56 -15.29
C CYS A 32 5.16 -0.56 -16.29
N LYS A 33 5.37 -1.21 -17.44
CA LYS A 33 4.36 -1.36 -18.51
C LYS A 33 3.56 -2.68 -18.39
N GLY A 34 3.92 -3.57 -17.48
CA GLY A 34 3.20 -4.82 -17.19
C GLY A 34 2.08 -4.64 -16.14
N PRO A 35 1.40 -5.73 -15.74
CA PRO A 35 0.48 -5.70 -14.63
C PRO A 35 1.25 -5.47 -13.31
N LEU A 36 0.65 -4.69 -12.40
CA LEU A 36 1.28 -4.35 -11.14
C LEU A 36 0.28 -4.09 -10.02
N ALA A 37 0.75 -4.20 -8.78
CA ALA A 37 0.07 -3.72 -7.59
C ALA A 37 0.88 -2.58 -6.96
N VAL A 38 0.18 -1.52 -6.55
CA VAL A 38 0.77 -0.40 -5.77
C VAL A 38 0.25 -0.48 -4.35
N ILE A 39 1.16 -0.48 -3.38
CA ILE A 39 0.83 -0.52 -1.97
C ILE A 39 1.38 0.75 -1.31
N ASP A 40 0.49 1.67 -0.90
CA ASP A 40 0.88 2.81 -0.07
C ASP A 40 0.69 2.43 1.40
N CYS A 41 1.77 2.43 2.18
CA CYS A 41 1.80 2.07 3.59
C CYS A 41 2.02 3.32 4.45
N GLY A 42 1.04 4.22 4.47
CA GLY A 42 1.05 5.43 5.30
C GLY A 42 0.12 5.31 6.52
N THR A 43 -0.59 6.41 6.82
CA THR A 43 -1.68 6.45 7.82
C THR A 43 -2.75 5.42 7.51
N ALA A 44 -3.09 5.28 6.23
CA ALA A 44 -3.84 4.15 5.70
C ALA A 44 -2.90 3.24 4.91
N ILE A 45 -3.25 1.96 4.83
CA ILE A 45 -2.70 1.08 3.80
C ILE A 45 -3.67 1.04 2.64
N THR A 46 -3.19 1.28 1.43
CA THR A 46 -3.94 1.02 0.20
C THR A 46 -3.25 -0.11 -0.57
N CYS A 47 -4.03 -0.92 -1.28
CA CYS A 47 -3.50 -1.92 -2.22
C CYS A 47 -4.29 -1.81 -3.52
N ASP A 48 -3.67 -1.23 -4.54
CA ASP A 48 -4.28 -0.87 -5.81
C ASP A 48 -3.77 -1.74 -6.95
N ALA A 49 -4.67 -2.33 -7.73
CA ALA A 49 -4.31 -3.21 -8.84
C ALA A 49 -4.40 -2.47 -10.18
N LEU A 50 -3.35 -2.57 -10.98
CA LEU A 50 -3.27 -1.99 -12.31
C LEU A 50 -2.98 -3.10 -13.33
N SER A 51 -3.88 -3.28 -14.29
CA SER A 51 -3.71 -4.25 -15.39
C SER A 51 -2.56 -3.86 -16.33
N ALA A 52 -2.14 -4.81 -17.18
CA ALA A 52 -1.12 -4.59 -18.21
C ALA A 52 -1.49 -3.48 -19.20
N GLU A 53 -2.79 -3.28 -19.43
CA GLU A 53 -3.35 -2.23 -20.30
C GLU A 53 -3.44 -0.86 -19.60
N GLY A 54 -3.04 -0.76 -18.33
CA GLY A 54 -3.13 0.48 -17.56
C GLY A 54 -4.53 0.75 -16.99
N VAL A 55 -5.41 -0.24 -16.93
CA VAL A 55 -6.71 -0.09 -16.26
C VAL A 55 -6.53 -0.36 -14.77
N PHE A 56 -6.84 0.64 -13.94
CA PHE A 56 -6.97 0.48 -12.49
C PHE A 56 -8.19 -0.40 -12.22
N LEU A 57 -7.98 -1.57 -11.62
CA LEU A 57 -9.01 -2.58 -11.39
C LEU A 57 -9.73 -2.44 -10.05
N GLY A 58 -9.39 -1.40 -9.28
CA GLY A 58 -9.80 -1.23 -7.90
C GLY A 58 -8.72 -1.62 -6.90
N GLY A 59 -9.08 -1.54 -5.62
CA GLY A 59 -8.16 -1.81 -4.53
C GLY A 59 -8.87 -1.83 -3.19
N VAL A 60 -8.12 -2.11 -2.13
CA VAL A 60 -8.60 -2.09 -0.74
C VAL A 60 -7.94 -0.96 0.04
N ILE A 61 -8.60 -0.51 1.11
CA ILE A 61 -8.07 0.46 2.06
C ILE A 61 -8.24 -0.12 3.47
N SER A 62 -7.18 -0.07 4.28
CA SER A 62 -7.22 -0.40 5.70
C SER A 62 -6.47 0.66 6.52
N ALA A 63 -6.55 0.56 7.85
CA ALA A 63 -5.68 1.34 8.72
C ALA A 63 -4.22 0.91 8.51
N GLY A 64 -3.29 1.87 8.55
CA GLY A 64 -1.85 1.60 8.62
C GLY A 64 -1.42 1.18 10.04
N PRO A 65 -0.16 0.74 10.21
CA PRO A 65 0.32 0.18 11.47
C PRO A 65 0.12 1.12 12.67
N GLU A 66 0.47 2.40 12.49
CA GLU A 66 0.31 3.41 13.53
C GLU A 66 -1.15 3.72 13.85
N THR A 67 -1.99 3.89 12.83
CA THR A 67 -3.42 4.14 13.04
C THR A 67 -4.10 2.96 13.72
N ALA A 68 -3.75 1.72 13.35
CA ALA A 68 -4.30 0.52 13.99
C ALA A 68 -3.88 0.43 15.46
N ALA A 69 -2.60 0.69 15.76
CA ALA A 69 -2.09 0.72 17.12
C ALA A 69 -2.80 1.80 17.96
N GLN A 70 -2.85 3.04 17.47
CA GLN A 70 -3.50 4.16 18.17
C GLN A 70 -5.00 3.91 18.39
N ALA A 71 -5.69 3.34 17.40
CA ALA A 71 -7.09 2.95 17.54
C ALA A 71 -7.30 1.93 18.67
N LEU A 72 -6.38 0.97 18.84
CA LEU A 72 -6.42 0.02 19.96
C LEU A 72 -6.15 0.72 21.30
N LEU A 73 -5.09 1.52 21.39
CA LEU A 73 -4.71 2.27 22.59
C LEU A 73 -5.84 3.17 23.09
N SER A 74 -6.53 3.86 22.18
CA SER A 74 -7.66 4.74 22.52
C SER A 74 -8.85 4.03 23.18
N LYS A 75 -8.96 2.71 23.02
CA LYS A 75 -10.06 1.89 23.58
C LYS A 75 -9.64 1.05 24.79
N ALA A 76 -8.35 0.95 25.07
CA ALA A 76 -7.82 0.11 26.13
C ALA A 76 -6.93 0.94 27.06
N ALA A 77 -7.53 1.45 28.13
CA ALA A 77 -6.94 2.44 29.04
C ALA A 77 -5.66 2.02 29.80
N HIS A 78 -5.18 0.79 29.62
CA HIS A 78 -4.00 0.24 30.28
C HIS A 78 -2.90 -0.17 29.30
N LEU A 79 -3.07 0.14 28.02
CA LEU A 79 -2.05 -0.12 27.02
C LEU A 79 -1.18 1.12 26.88
N ASP A 80 0.11 0.94 27.13
CA ASP A 80 1.15 1.88 26.72
C ASP A 80 1.94 1.23 25.57
N LEU A 81 2.31 2.05 24.59
CA LEU A 81 3.10 1.65 23.44
C LEU A 81 4.31 2.58 23.34
N ASP A 82 5.49 1.98 23.44
CA ASP A 82 6.74 2.74 23.37
C ASP A 82 7.13 3.00 21.90
N GLU A 83 7.07 1.96 21.09
CA GLU A 83 7.54 1.97 19.70
C GLU A 83 6.80 0.90 18.88
N ILE A 84 6.49 1.21 17.63
CA ILE A 84 6.02 0.21 16.66
C ILE A 84 7.25 -0.38 15.98
N ARG A 85 7.69 -1.54 16.46
CA ARG A 85 8.78 -2.32 15.87
C ARG A 85 8.45 -3.79 15.84
N TYR A 86 9.05 -4.50 14.90
CA TYR A 86 8.94 -5.95 14.82
C TYR A 86 9.88 -6.62 15.84
N ALA A 87 9.31 -7.36 16.79
CA ALA A 87 10.05 -8.13 17.80
C ALA A 87 9.76 -9.65 17.71
N GLY A 88 9.18 -10.10 16.59
CA GLY A 88 8.72 -11.47 16.39
C GLY A 88 7.21 -11.63 16.60
N VAL A 89 6.69 -12.84 16.35
CA VAL A 89 5.25 -13.15 16.48
C VAL A 89 4.85 -13.65 17.87
N THR A 90 5.82 -14.11 18.66
CA THR A 90 5.62 -14.60 20.04
C THR A 90 6.20 -13.60 21.03
N ASN A 91 5.41 -12.60 21.40
CA ASN A 91 5.80 -11.54 22.32
C ASN A 91 5.37 -11.85 23.77
N THR A 92 6.16 -11.40 24.75
CA THR A 92 5.90 -11.66 26.18
C THR A 92 5.56 -10.40 26.99
N ASP A 93 5.47 -9.25 26.33
CA ASP A 93 4.98 -8.00 26.91
C ASP A 93 4.01 -7.32 25.95
N THR A 94 3.16 -6.47 26.49
CA THR A 94 2.04 -5.90 25.75
C THR A 94 2.47 -4.87 24.70
N SER A 95 3.50 -4.06 25.00
CA SER A 95 4.02 -3.02 24.10
C SER A 95 4.58 -3.68 22.83
N SER A 96 5.44 -4.70 22.97
CA SER A 96 5.98 -5.45 21.84
C SER A 96 4.93 -6.29 21.10
N ALA A 97 3.93 -6.83 21.81
CA ALA A 97 2.82 -7.55 21.20
C ALA A 97 1.95 -6.64 20.31
N VAL A 98 1.66 -5.42 20.75
CA VAL A 98 0.94 -4.43 19.94
C VAL A 98 1.78 -3.97 18.76
N GLY A 99 3.04 -3.58 18.99
CA GLY A 99 3.95 -3.15 17.93
C GLY A 99 4.14 -4.20 16.82
N SER A 100 4.47 -5.43 17.20
CA SER A 100 4.63 -6.53 16.26
C SER A 100 3.30 -6.92 15.60
N GLY A 101 2.22 -6.94 16.37
CA GLY A 101 0.88 -7.28 15.86
C GLY A 101 0.42 -6.33 14.76
N SER A 102 0.60 -5.02 14.94
CA SER A 102 0.24 -4.02 13.93
C SER A 102 1.00 -4.20 12.61
N LEU A 103 2.28 -4.58 12.66
CA LEU A 103 3.09 -4.84 11.47
C LEU A 103 2.73 -6.19 10.82
N VAL A 104 2.62 -7.25 11.62
CA VAL A 104 2.31 -8.61 11.12
C VAL A 104 0.93 -8.67 10.48
N PHE A 105 -0.08 -8.02 11.06
CA PHE A 105 -1.41 -7.98 10.47
C PHE A 105 -1.47 -7.10 9.22
N ALA A 106 -0.70 -6.00 9.16
CA ALA A 106 -0.54 -5.23 7.93
C ALA A 106 0.04 -6.08 6.80
N VAL A 107 1.17 -6.76 7.05
CA VAL A 107 1.81 -7.67 6.08
C VAL A 107 0.87 -8.78 5.66
N GLY A 108 0.25 -9.50 6.61
CA GLY A 108 -0.67 -10.59 6.29
C GLY A 108 -1.88 -10.13 5.49
N GLY A 109 -2.40 -8.93 5.76
CA GLY A 109 -3.46 -8.30 4.98
C GLY A 109 -3.01 -8.01 3.54
N ILE A 110 -1.85 -7.39 3.38
CA ILE A 110 -1.25 -7.09 2.07
C ILE A 110 -1.04 -8.40 1.27
N GLU A 111 -0.40 -9.40 1.86
CA GLU A 111 -0.13 -10.68 1.18
C GLU A 111 -1.40 -11.44 0.81
N ARG A 112 -2.44 -11.36 1.64
CA ARG A 112 -3.76 -11.92 1.31
C ARG A 112 -4.33 -11.24 0.08
N VAL A 113 -4.22 -9.92 -0.02
CA VAL A 113 -4.67 -9.15 -1.19
C VAL A 113 -3.86 -9.53 -2.42
N LEU A 114 -2.53 -9.56 -2.33
CA LEU A 114 -1.65 -9.94 -3.44
C LEU A 114 -1.96 -11.35 -3.97
N THR A 115 -2.25 -12.29 -3.08
CA THR A 115 -2.67 -13.65 -3.46
C THR A 115 -3.97 -13.64 -4.26
N GLU A 116 -4.97 -12.85 -3.85
CA GLU A 116 -6.23 -12.70 -4.59
C GLU A 116 -6.03 -11.98 -5.94
N LEU A 117 -5.11 -11.02 -6.00
CA LEU A 117 -4.82 -10.29 -7.23
C LEU A 117 -4.19 -11.17 -8.32
N ARG A 118 -3.55 -12.29 -7.99
CA ARG A 118 -3.06 -13.27 -9.00
C ARG A 118 -4.16 -13.74 -9.95
N GLY A 119 -5.38 -13.93 -9.46
CA GLY A 119 -6.52 -14.30 -10.29
C GLY A 119 -6.97 -13.22 -11.28
N ARG A 120 -6.53 -11.97 -11.10
CA ARG A 120 -6.90 -10.82 -11.94
C ARG A 120 -5.75 -10.28 -12.78
N LEU A 121 -4.54 -10.29 -12.23
CA LEU A 121 -3.32 -9.76 -12.85
C LEU A 121 -2.47 -10.84 -13.52
N GLY A 122 -2.74 -12.12 -13.24
CA GLY A 122 -1.88 -13.25 -13.60
C GLY A 122 -0.87 -13.57 -12.49
N GLU A 123 -0.09 -14.63 -12.70
CA GLU A 123 0.93 -15.08 -11.72
C GLU A 123 2.13 -14.11 -11.63
N GLU A 124 2.46 -13.45 -12.75
CA GLU A 124 3.58 -12.52 -12.84
C GLU A 124 3.09 -11.07 -12.90
N PHE A 125 3.15 -10.37 -11.76
CA PHE A 125 2.94 -8.93 -11.69
C PHE A 125 3.92 -8.28 -10.71
N GLN A 126 4.23 -7.02 -10.94
CA GLN A 126 5.17 -6.28 -10.08
C GLN A 126 4.46 -5.76 -8.82
N VAL A 127 5.16 -5.74 -7.70
CA VAL A 127 4.66 -5.16 -6.44
C VAL A 127 5.49 -3.94 -6.10
N LEU A 128 4.87 -2.77 -6.16
CA LEU A 128 5.50 -1.50 -5.80
C LEU A 128 4.98 -1.03 -4.45
N MET A 129 5.88 -0.61 -3.57
CA MET A 129 5.54 -0.09 -2.25
C MET A 129 5.97 1.37 -2.09
N THR A 130 5.18 2.15 -1.37
CA THR A 130 5.48 3.54 -0.99
C THR A 130 4.90 3.82 0.40
N GLY A 131 5.13 5.02 0.93
CA GLY A 131 4.62 5.44 2.23
C GLY A 131 5.58 5.16 3.37
N GLY A 132 5.35 5.80 4.51
CA GLY A 132 6.30 5.84 5.64
C GLY A 132 6.60 4.48 6.28
N TRP A 133 5.73 3.48 6.12
CA TRP A 133 5.94 2.13 6.63
C TRP A 133 6.50 1.16 5.59
N ALA A 134 6.71 1.57 4.34
CA ALA A 134 7.16 0.66 3.27
C ALA A 134 8.46 -0.06 3.64
N GLU A 135 9.52 0.69 3.99
CA GLU A 135 10.82 0.10 4.34
C GLU A 135 10.77 -0.82 5.56
N THR A 136 9.84 -0.58 6.50
CA THR A 136 9.64 -1.42 7.68
C THR A 136 8.89 -2.71 7.33
N LEU A 137 7.93 -2.64 6.42
CA LEU A 137 7.07 -3.78 6.06
C LEU A 137 7.69 -4.69 5.01
N THR A 138 8.40 -4.15 4.02
CA THR A 138 8.99 -4.93 2.91
C THR A 138 9.86 -6.11 3.39
N PRO A 139 10.77 -5.96 4.38
CA PRO A 139 11.58 -7.09 4.88
C PRO A 139 10.78 -8.19 5.59
N LEU A 140 9.54 -7.90 5.98
CA LEU A 140 8.65 -8.86 6.67
C LEU A 140 7.76 -9.62 5.68
N MET A 141 7.72 -9.20 4.41
CA MET A 141 6.93 -9.84 3.36
C MET A 141 7.65 -11.06 2.79
N THR A 142 6.86 -12.01 2.30
CA THR A 142 7.30 -13.20 1.53
C THR A 142 7.30 -12.98 0.03
N VAL A 143 6.70 -11.88 -0.43
CA VAL A 143 6.65 -11.48 -1.84
C VAL A 143 7.70 -10.40 -2.10
N ASP A 144 8.42 -10.54 -3.22
CA ASP A 144 9.36 -9.51 -3.68
C ASP A 144 8.61 -8.22 -4.02
N ALA A 145 8.96 -7.15 -3.30
CA ALA A 145 8.39 -5.82 -3.50
C ALA A 145 9.50 -4.77 -3.60
N VAL A 146 9.29 -3.78 -4.46
CA VAL A 146 10.26 -2.70 -4.68
C VAL A 146 9.72 -1.40 -4.07
N VAL A 147 10.52 -0.77 -3.21
CA VAL A 147 10.14 0.47 -2.53
C VAL A 147 10.48 1.68 -3.39
N TYR A 148 9.49 2.55 -3.61
CA TYR A 148 9.59 3.85 -4.28
C TYR A 148 9.03 4.93 -3.35
N PRO A 149 9.85 5.55 -2.46
CA PRO A 149 9.36 6.44 -1.41
C PRO A 149 8.57 7.66 -1.90
N ASP A 150 8.95 8.20 -3.07
CA ASP A 150 8.39 9.43 -3.62
C ASP A 150 7.35 9.18 -4.73
N LEU A 151 6.72 8.01 -4.77
CA LEU A 151 5.88 7.58 -5.90
C LEU A 151 4.74 8.55 -6.20
N VAL A 152 4.08 9.09 -5.16
CA VAL A 152 3.01 10.09 -5.31
C VAL A 152 3.56 11.41 -5.88
N LEU A 153 4.72 11.86 -5.41
CA LEU A 153 5.36 13.10 -5.88
C LEU A 153 5.78 12.99 -7.35
N GLN A 154 6.34 11.85 -7.75
CA GLN A 154 6.63 11.54 -9.16
C GLN A 154 5.33 11.58 -9.99
N GLY A 155 4.24 11.03 -9.44
CA GLY A 155 2.92 11.08 -10.07
C GLY A 155 2.43 12.50 -10.33
N ILE A 156 2.68 13.43 -9.41
CA ILE A 156 2.36 14.86 -9.56
C ILE A 156 3.15 15.46 -10.71
N GLN A 157 4.47 15.23 -10.76
CA GLN A 157 5.33 15.76 -11.83
C GLN A 157 4.86 15.28 -13.21
N ILE A 158 4.64 13.96 -13.34
CA ILE A 158 4.14 13.34 -14.58
C ILE A 158 2.77 13.90 -14.96
N ALA A 159 1.84 13.97 -14.01
CA ALA A 159 0.49 14.47 -14.26
C ALA A 159 0.45 15.95 -14.64
N ALA A 160 1.44 16.74 -14.20
CA ALA A 160 1.63 18.15 -14.56
C ALA A 160 2.32 18.34 -15.92
N GLY A 161 2.77 17.27 -16.58
CA GLY A 161 3.50 17.35 -17.85
C GLY A 161 4.95 17.81 -17.68
N GLN A 162 5.50 17.67 -16.48
CA GLN A 162 6.93 17.85 -16.24
C GLN A 162 7.59 16.48 -16.43
N GLU A 163 8.59 16.40 -17.32
CA GLU A 163 9.41 15.18 -17.45
C GLU A 163 10.09 14.90 -16.09
N ALA A 164 9.99 13.64 -15.64
CA ALA A 164 10.60 13.14 -14.41
C ALA A 164 12.11 12.90 -14.59
#